data_AF-A0A150P623-F1
#
_entry.id   AF-A0A150P623-F1
#
_cell.length_a   1.000
_cell.length_b   1.000
_cell.length_c   1.000
_cell.angle_alpha   90.00
_cell.angle_beta   90.00
_cell.angle_gamma   90.00
#
_symmetry.space_group_name_H-M   'P 1'
#
loop_
_entity.id
_entity.type
_entity.pdbx_description
1 polymer ?
#
loop_
_entity_poly.entity_id
_entity_poly.type
_entity_poly.pdbx_seq_one_letter_code
_entity_poly.pdbx_strand_id
1 'polypeptide(L)'
;MSAKIPSGLSQVPRPVLERLLEAIDRGRLECPLSELELLASGHGALVPAILDALGGLDAGAATAALRLVLAERTHRPPPRLGLVCTGPEARGSVARDTAILVRDLFEGAKRSVIVGGYAFDRPGILEPLHATMQSRGVKALLFLDIPGEARSAQDADAFATAAIDRFFREVWTFGAPKPNVYYDPRTAMPGPPGRACTRSASWWTTSGR
;
A
#
# COMPACT_ATOMS: atom_id res chain seq x y z
N MET A 1 23.23 -23.79 -15.99
CA MET A 1 23.75 -22.47 -15.57
C MET A 1 22.67 -21.44 -15.86
N SER A 2 21.89 -21.00 -14.86
CA SER A 2 20.91 -19.92 -15.06
C SER A 2 21.66 -18.60 -15.13
N ALA A 3 21.58 -17.92 -16.27
CA ALA A 3 22.05 -16.54 -16.39
C ALA A 3 21.23 -15.67 -15.44
N LYS A 4 21.88 -15.12 -14.41
CA LYS A 4 21.30 -14.10 -13.53
C LYS A 4 21.03 -12.90 -14.42
N ILE A 5 19.76 -12.58 -14.68
CA ILE A 5 19.38 -11.35 -15.38
C ILE A 5 19.98 -10.21 -14.55
N PRO A 6 20.87 -9.37 -15.12
CA PRO A 6 21.43 -8.25 -14.38
C PRO A 6 20.27 -7.37 -13.92
N SER A 7 20.18 -7.17 -12.62
CA SER A 7 19.15 -6.31 -12.03
C SER A 7 19.24 -4.88 -12.53
N GLY A 8 20.39 -4.46 -13.07
CA GLY A 8 20.61 -3.16 -13.69
C GLY A 8 20.09 -2.03 -12.80
N LEU A 9 19.48 -1.02 -13.43
CA LEU A 9 18.89 0.12 -12.72
C LEU A 9 17.54 -0.18 -12.06
N SER A 10 17.03 -1.42 -12.11
CA SER A 10 15.68 -1.76 -11.61
C SER A 10 15.54 -1.49 -10.10
N GLN A 11 16.62 -1.65 -9.34
CA GLN A 11 16.66 -1.46 -7.88
C GLN A 11 17.02 -0.03 -7.46
N VAL A 12 17.47 0.81 -8.38
CA VAL A 12 17.85 2.21 -8.08
C VAL A 12 16.59 3.07 -8.04
N PRO A 13 16.25 3.76 -6.94
CA PRO A 13 15.03 4.59 -6.86
C PRO A 13 15.01 5.72 -7.91
N ARG A 14 13.82 6.08 -8.40
CA ARG A 14 13.67 7.18 -9.39
C ARG A 14 14.32 8.51 -8.95
N PRO A 15 14.18 8.99 -7.70
CA PRO A 15 14.84 10.23 -7.27
C PRO A 15 16.38 10.15 -7.28
N VAL A 16 16.96 8.95 -7.24
CA VAL A 16 18.40 8.76 -7.40
C VAL A 16 18.77 8.91 -8.88
N LEU A 17 18.01 8.27 -9.79
CA LEU A 17 18.23 8.40 -11.23
C LEU A 17 18.09 9.85 -11.72
N GLU A 18 17.10 10.60 -11.21
CA GLU A 18 16.91 12.03 -11.50
C GLU A 18 18.11 12.87 -11.04
N ARG A 19 18.64 12.60 -9.83
CA ARG A 19 19.83 13.28 -9.31
C ARG A 19 21.09 12.95 -10.10
N LEU A 20 21.27 11.69 -10.52
CA LEU A 20 22.40 11.29 -11.37
C LEU A 20 22.35 12.01 -12.72
N LEU A 21 21.17 12.04 -13.37
CA LEU A 21 20.98 12.75 -14.63
C LEU A 21 21.31 14.24 -14.48
N GLU A 22 20.78 14.89 -13.44
CA GLU A 22 21.05 16.30 -13.17
C GLU A 22 22.52 16.57 -12.82
N ALA A 23 23.20 15.63 -12.18
CA ALA A 23 24.62 15.75 -11.85
C ALA A 23 25.51 15.61 -13.10
N ILE A 24 25.21 14.68 -14.00
CA ILE A 24 25.91 14.53 -15.29
C ILE A 24 25.65 15.75 -16.18
N ASP A 25 24.39 16.16 -16.35
CA ASP A 25 24.01 17.31 -17.18
C ASP A 25 24.66 18.63 -16.69
N ARG A 26 24.94 18.75 -15.38
CA ARG A 26 25.64 19.90 -14.78
C ARG A 26 27.16 19.75 -14.66
N GLY A 27 27.73 18.65 -15.14
CA GLY A 27 29.18 18.37 -15.02
C GLY A 27 29.66 18.19 -13.57
N ARG A 28 28.78 17.80 -12.65
CA ARG A 28 29.11 17.48 -11.25
C ARG A 28 29.54 16.02 -11.06
N LEU A 29 29.27 15.18 -12.05
CA LEU A 29 29.77 13.80 -12.16
C LEU A 29 30.40 13.66 -13.53
N GLU A 30 31.66 13.24 -13.57
CA GLU A 30 32.33 12.93 -14.83
C GLU A 30 31.96 11.52 -15.30
N CYS A 31 31.98 11.33 -16.61
CA CYS A 31 31.81 10.02 -17.21
C CYS A 31 33.11 9.63 -17.92
N PRO A 32 33.55 8.36 -17.83
CA PRO A 32 32.85 7.22 -17.22
C PRO A 32 32.75 7.31 -15.69
N LEU A 33 31.59 6.92 -15.13
CA LEU A 33 31.31 7.11 -13.70
C LEU A 33 32.32 6.36 -12.83
N SER A 34 32.93 7.05 -11.88
CA SER A 34 33.85 6.41 -10.93
C SER A 34 33.15 6.02 -9.62
N GLU A 35 33.64 4.93 -9.00
CA GLU A 35 33.16 4.49 -7.68
C GLU A 35 33.33 5.57 -6.62
N LEU A 36 34.47 6.27 -6.65
CA LEU A 36 34.82 7.30 -5.67
C LEU A 36 33.85 8.49 -5.71
N GLU A 37 33.49 8.97 -6.90
CA GLU A 37 32.55 10.09 -7.06
C GLU A 37 31.11 9.70 -6.65
N LEU A 38 30.71 8.46 -6.93
CA LEU A 38 29.40 7.95 -6.50
C LEU A 38 29.30 7.80 -4.98
N LEU A 39 30.39 7.38 -4.32
CA LEU A 39 30.48 7.35 -2.87
C LEU A 39 30.43 8.77 -2.28
N ALA A 40 31.22 9.70 -2.83
CA ALA A 40 31.27 11.09 -2.38
C ALA A 40 29.93 11.83 -2.55
N SER A 41 29.13 11.45 -3.55
CA SER A 41 27.78 11.99 -3.80
C SER A 41 26.67 11.32 -2.96
N GLY A 42 27.02 10.40 -2.06
CA GLY A 42 26.10 9.80 -1.09
C GLY A 42 25.27 8.63 -1.60
N HIS A 43 25.74 7.92 -2.64
CA HIS A 43 25.01 6.79 -3.25
C HIS A 43 25.45 5.40 -2.74
N GLY A 44 26.14 5.32 -1.59
CA GLY A 44 26.88 4.14 -1.12
C GLY A 44 26.23 2.76 -1.35
N ALA A 45 25.00 2.55 -0.90
CA ALA A 45 24.31 1.26 -1.03
C ALA A 45 23.95 0.89 -2.48
N LEU A 46 23.97 1.85 -3.40
CA LEU A 46 23.53 1.71 -4.79
C LEU A 46 24.71 1.73 -5.78
N VAL A 47 25.93 2.04 -5.32
CA VAL A 47 27.12 2.16 -6.17
C VAL A 47 27.37 0.93 -7.04
N PRO A 48 27.30 -0.33 -6.52
CA PRO A 48 27.54 -1.49 -7.35
C PRO A 48 26.54 -1.62 -8.51
N ALA A 49 25.25 -1.31 -8.26
CA ALA A 49 24.21 -1.38 -9.28
C ALA A 49 24.34 -0.26 -10.33
N ILE A 50 24.79 0.92 -9.90
CA ILE A 50 25.02 2.07 -10.80
C ILE A 50 26.24 1.80 -11.69
N LEU A 51 27.35 1.33 -11.12
CA LEU A 51 28.58 1.04 -11.88
C LEU A 51 28.39 -0.13 -12.84
N ASP A 52 27.70 -1.20 -12.43
CA ASP A 52 27.38 -2.33 -13.30
C ASP A 52 26.59 -1.90 -14.54
N ALA A 53 25.65 -0.95 -14.38
CA ALA A 53 24.78 -0.51 -15.46
C ALA A 53 25.35 0.64 -16.32
N LEU A 54 26.12 1.55 -15.72
CA LEU A 54 26.51 2.83 -16.34
C LEU A 54 28.02 3.10 -16.33
N GLY A 55 28.82 2.35 -15.57
CA GLY A 55 30.22 2.68 -15.28
C GLY A 55 31.14 2.69 -16.51
N GLY A 56 30.80 1.94 -17.57
CA GLY A 56 31.56 1.91 -18.83
C GLY A 56 31.04 2.87 -19.91
N LEU A 57 30.02 3.67 -19.62
CA LEU A 57 29.37 4.53 -20.61
C LEU A 57 29.97 5.93 -20.60
N ASP A 58 30.05 6.55 -21.78
CA ASP A 58 30.30 7.99 -21.88
C ASP A 58 29.09 8.80 -21.39
N ALA A 59 29.28 10.11 -21.24
CA ALA A 59 28.24 11.01 -20.73
C ALA A 59 26.95 10.98 -21.57
N GLY A 60 27.08 10.86 -22.90
CA GLY A 60 25.94 10.82 -23.81
C GLY A 60 25.12 9.54 -23.65
N ALA A 61 25.80 8.39 -23.62
CA ALA A 61 25.19 7.08 -23.44
C ALA A 61 24.57 6.93 -22.04
N ALA A 62 25.25 7.37 -20.98
CA ALA A 62 24.72 7.34 -19.62
C ALA A 62 23.45 8.21 -19.49
N THR A 63 23.48 9.43 -20.06
CA THR A 63 22.33 10.34 -20.09
C THR A 63 21.16 9.75 -20.86
N ALA A 64 21.40 9.16 -22.03
CA ALA A 64 20.37 8.51 -22.84
C ALA A 64 19.72 7.33 -22.09
N ALA A 65 20.53 6.48 -21.45
CA ALA A 65 20.05 5.35 -20.65
C ALA A 65 19.19 5.82 -19.45
N LEU A 66 19.64 6.84 -18.72
CA LEU A 66 18.89 7.44 -17.61
C LEU A 66 17.55 8.02 -18.08
N ARG A 67 17.54 8.78 -19.18
CA ARG A 67 16.30 9.35 -19.75
C ARG A 67 15.31 8.27 -20.18
N LEU A 68 15.78 7.18 -20.79
CA LEU A 68 14.93 6.06 -21.19
C LEU A 68 14.27 5.40 -19.97
N VAL A 69 15.04 5.08 -18.93
CA VAL A 69 14.52 4.45 -17.71
C VAL A 69 13.57 5.38 -16.95
N LEU A 70 13.88 6.68 -16.91
CA LEU A 70 13.01 7.69 -16.30
C LEU A 70 11.68 7.83 -17.05
N ALA A 71 11.72 7.84 -18.38
CA ALA A 71 10.51 7.87 -19.22
C ALA A 71 9.63 6.64 -18.98
N GLU A 72 10.21 5.44 -19.00
CA GLU A 72 9.49 4.18 -18.75
C GLU A 72 8.82 4.18 -17.37
N ARG A 73 9.54 4.57 -16.32
CA ARG A 73 9.01 4.61 -14.94
C ARG A 73 8.00 5.72 -14.71
N THR A 74 8.06 6.79 -15.48
CA THR A 74 7.07 7.86 -15.43
C THR A 74 5.77 7.42 -16.10
N HIS A 75 5.87 6.69 -17.21
CA HIS A 75 4.72 6.11 -17.89
C HIS A 75 4.07 4.96 -17.08
N ARG A 76 4.88 4.17 -16.36
CA ARG A 76 4.41 3.08 -15.51
C ARG A 76 4.93 3.23 -14.07
N PRO A 77 4.34 4.14 -13.26
CA PRO A 77 4.80 4.37 -11.90
C PRO A 77 4.65 3.08 -11.07
N PRO A 78 5.65 2.70 -10.26
CA PRO A 78 5.51 1.58 -9.34
C PRO A 78 4.36 1.88 -8.36
N PRO A 79 3.67 0.85 -7.84
CA PRO A 79 2.59 1.04 -6.88
C PRO A 79 3.12 1.83 -5.68
N ARG A 80 2.49 2.98 -5.40
CA ARG A 80 2.83 3.81 -4.24
C ARG A 80 2.30 3.13 -2.99
N LEU A 81 3.20 2.53 -2.22
CA LEU A 81 2.89 2.01 -0.89
C LEU A 81 3.05 3.17 0.11
N GLY A 82 1.93 3.65 0.64
CA GLY A 82 1.92 4.51 1.82
C GLY A 82 1.89 3.62 3.06
N LEU A 83 3.00 3.54 3.80
CA LEU A 83 3.05 2.83 5.07
C LEU A 83 2.79 3.83 6.20
N VAL A 84 1.72 3.62 6.96
CA VAL A 84 1.46 4.36 8.20
C VAL A 84 1.63 3.37 9.34
N CYS A 85 2.71 3.52 10.11
CA CYS A 85 2.92 2.75 11.33
C CYS A 85 2.25 3.49 12.49
N THR A 86 1.25 2.87 13.11
CA THR A 86 0.71 3.35 14.40
C THR A 86 1.44 2.63 15.54
N GLY A 87 2.24 3.35 16.33
CA GLY A 87 2.80 2.85 17.59
C GLY A 87 1.77 2.86 18.73
N PRO A 88 2.02 2.14 19.84
CA PRO A 88 1.10 2.06 20.97
C PRO A 88 1.19 3.31 21.87
N GLU A 89 0.56 4.43 21.48
CA GLU A 89 0.65 5.70 22.23
C GLU A 89 -0.68 6.48 22.37
N ALA A 90 -0.67 7.48 23.25
CA ALA A 90 -1.76 7.93 24.13
C ALA A 90 -3.11 8.35 23.52
N ARG A 91 -4.17 8.12 24.31
CA ARG A 91 -5.59 8.43 24.05
C ARG A 91 -5.79 9.87 23.54
N GLY A 92 -6.20 10.01 22.28
CA GLY A 92 -6.92 11.20 21.79
C GLY A 92 -6.44 11.81 20.47
N SER A 93 -5.19 11.60 20.05
CA SER A 93 -4.61 12.32 18.89
C SER A 93 -4.67 11.53 17.56
N VAL A 94 -4.36 10.23 17.60
CA VAL A 94 -4.18 9.40 16.37
C VAL A 94 -5.47 9.21 15.57
N ALA A 95 -6.63 9.17 16.22
CA ALA A 95 -7.90 8.94 15.54
C ALA A 95 -8.29 10.07 14.57
N ARG A 96 -7.82 11.30 14.80
CA ARG A 96 -8.00 12.42 13.87
C ARG A 96 -7.01 12.33 12.71
N ASP A 97 -5.75 11.99 12.98
CA ASP A 97 -4.70 11.93 11.97
C ASP A 97 -4.92 10.78 10.97
N THR A 98 -5.37 9.61 11.44
CA THR A 98 -5.73 8.51 10.55
C THR A 98 -7.01 8.80 9.75
N ALA A 99 -7.98 9.50 10.33
CA ALA A 99 -9.20 9.88 9.61
C ALA A 99 -8.92 10.87 8.47
N ILE A 100 -7.99 11.81 8.67
CA ILE A 100 -7.53 12.72 7.62
C ILE A 100 -6.85 11.94 6.50
N LEU A 101 -5.93 11.02 6.84
CA LEU A 101 -5.23 10.23 5.83
C LEU A 101 -6.18 9.28 5.06
N VAL A 102 -7.12 8.65 5.75
CA VAL A 102 -8.16 7.81 5.11
C VAL A 102 -9.01 8.65 4.15
N ARG A 103 -9.40 9.87 4.55
CA ARG A 103 -10.10 10.80 3.67
C ARG A 103 -9.26 11.14 2.44
N ASP A 104 -8.00 11.53 2.62
CA ASP A 104 -7.11 11.90 1.50
C ASP A 104 -6.90 10.71 0.54
N LEU A 105 -6.81 9.48 1.08
CA LEU A 105 -6.75 8.26 0.27
C LEU A 105 -8.02 8.03 -0.56
N PHE A 106 -9.20 8.28 0.02
CA PHE A 106 -10.47 8.15 -0.69
C PHE A 106 -10.62 9.24 -1.76
N GLU A 107 -10.38 10.50 -1.41
CA GLU A 107 -10.49 11.64 -2.33
C GLU A 107 -9.45 11.55 -3.47
N GLY A 108 -8.29 10.94 -3.22
CA GLY A 108 -7.26 10.69 -4.21
C GLY A 108 -7.55 9.51 -5.16
N ALA A 109 -8.56 8.69 -4.87
CA ALA A 109 -8.84 7.50 -5.66
C ALA A 109 -9.36 7.84 -7.06
N LYS A 110 -8.84 7.12 -8.07
CA LYS A 110 -9.15 7.36 -9.50
C LYS A 110 -9.92 6.22 -10.17
N ARG A 111 -9.75 4.98 -9.72
CA ARG A 111 -10.34 3.80 -10.40
C ARG A 111 -10.99 2.83 -9.42
N SER A 112 -10.25 2.43 -8.40
CA SER A 112 -10.75 1.51 -7.39
C SER A 112 -10.14 1.75 -6.03
N VAL A 113 -10.88 1.40 -4.98
CA VAL A 113 -10.44 1.41 -3.58
C VAL A 113 -10.74 0.05 -2.99
N ILE A 114 -9.75 -0.52 -2.30
CA ILE A 114 -9.93 -1.72 -1.48
C ILE A 114 -9.67 -1.31 -0.04
N VAL A 115 -10.61 -1.61 0.85
CA VAL A 115 -10.48 -1.33 2.28
C VAL A 115 -10.61 -2.63 3.04
N GLY A 116 -9.66 -2.94 3.91
CA GLY A 116 -9.73 -4.12 4.76
C GLY A 116 -9.03 -3.93 6.10
N GLY A 117 -9.46 -4.69 7.10
CA GLY A 117 -8.85 -4.70 8.43
C GLY A 117 -9.36 -3.63 9.41
N TYR A 118 -10.53 -3.03 9.16
CA TYR A 118 -11.09 -2.01 10.05
C TYR A 118 -12.56 -2.30 10.38
N ALA A 119 -12.92 -2.24 11.67
CA ALA A 119 -14.31 -2.23 12.09
C ALA A 119 -14.91 -0.85 11.78
N PHE A 120 -15.83 -0.78 10.83
CA PHE A 120 -16.51 0.47 10.49
C PHE A 120 -17.68 0.68 11.46
N ASP A 121 -17.45 1.44 12.52
CA ASP A 121 -18.45 1.77 13.53
C ASP A 121 -19.01 3.19 13.39
N ARG A 122 -18.34 4.06 12.62
CA ARG A 122 -18.71 5.46 12.43
C ARG A 122 -19.04 5.76 10.96
N PRO A 123 -20.30 6.11 10.62
CA PRO A 123 -20.71 6.43 9.25
C PRO A 123 -19.79 7.45 8.56
N GLY A 124 -19.47 8.56 9.25
CA GLY A 124 -18.75 9.70 8.66
C GLY A 124 -17.35 9.41 8.11
N ILE A 125 -16.72 8.27 8.46
CA ILE A 125 -15.42 7.92 7.87
C ILE A 125 -15.53 7.48 6.40
N LEU A 126 -16.70 6.97 5.99
CA LEU A 126 -16.95 6.46 4.65
C LEU A 126 -17.61 7.48 3.71
N GLU A 127 -18.01 8.63 4.23
CA GLU A 127 -18.62 9.70 3.43
C GLU A 127 -17.71 10.16 2.26
N PRO A 128 -16.39 10.39 2.45
CA PRO A 128 -15.52 10.76 1.33
C PRO A 128 -15.40 9.66 0.26
N LEU A 129 -15.52 8.40 0.67
CA LEU A 129 -15.54 7.27 -0.26
C LEU A 129 -16.83 7.29 -1.09
N HIS A 130 -18.00 7.44 -0.45
CA HIS A 130 -19.28 7.55 -1.16
C HIS A 130 -19.28 8.72 -2.16
N ALA A 131 -18.82 9.90 -1.73
CA ALA A 131 -18.71 11.07 -2.60
C ALA A 131 -17.80 10.81 -3.82
N THR A 132 -16.68 10.11 -3.63
CA THR A 132 -15.76 9.75 -4.71
C THR A 132 -16.35 8.70 -5.65
N MET A 133 -17.07 7.70 -5.12
CA MET A 133 -17.79 6.71 -5.93
C MET A 133 -18.87 7.37 -6.78
N GLN A 134 -19.63 8.31 -6.21
CA GLN A 134 -20.71 9.02 -6.90
C GLN A 134 -20.17 9.96 -7.97
N SER A 135 -19.16 10.77 -7.65
CA SER A 135 -18.64 11.80 -8.57
C SER A 135 -17.73 11.25 -9.67
N ARG A 136 -16.96 10.19 -9.40
CA ARG A 136 -15.92 9.68 -10.31
C ARG A 136 -16.13 8.24 -10.77
N GLY A 137 -17.18 7.56 -10.30
CA GLY A 137 -17.43 6.16 -10.66
C GLY A 137 -16.37 5.19 -10.13
N VAL A 138 -15.67 5.54 -9.05
CA VAL A 138 -14.66 4.69 -8.43
C VAL A 138 -15.32 3.41 -7.90
N LYS A 139 -14.71 2.25 -8.18
CA LYS A 139 -15.18 0.95 -7.66
C LYS A 139 -14.63 0.71 -6.26
N ALA A 140 -15.50 0.43 -5.29
CA ALA A 140 -15.08 0.14 -3.93
C ALA A 140 -15.31 -1.34 -3.59
N LEU A 141 -14.33 -1.97 -2.92
CA LEU A 141 -14.43 -3.28 -2.30
C LEU A 141 -14.09 -3.16 -0.81
N LEU A 142 -15.05 -3.50 0.04
CA LEU A 142 -14.90 -3.52 1.49
C LEU A 142 -14.75 -4.96 1.99
N PHE A 143 -13.70 -5.21 2.76
CA PHE A 143 -13.53 -6.43 3.55
C PHE A 143 -14.11 -6.17 4.94
N LEU A 144 -15.31 -6.69 5.19
CA LEU A 144 -15.97 -6.53 6.48
C LEU A 144 -15.54 -7.64 7.45
N ASP A 145 -15.13 -7.23 8.65
CA ASP A 145 -15.05 -8.14 9.79
C ASP A 145 -16.47 -8.34 10.34
N ILE A 146 -16.93 -9.59 10.37
CA ILE A 146 -18.25 -9.95 10.88
C ILE A 146 -18.06 -10.39 12.34
N PRO A 147 -18.52 -9.60 13.33
CA PRO A 147 -18.36 -9.96 14.73
C PRO A 147 -19.37 -11.04 15.13
N GLY A 148 -18.86 -12.11 15.75
CA GLY A 148 -19.65 -13.26 16.20
C GLY A 148 -19.57 -14.43 15.22
N GLU A 149 -20.24 -15.52 15.58
CA GLU A 149 -20.32 -16.75 14.78
C GLU A 149 -21.78 -17.18 14.67
N ALA A 150 -22.11 -17.87 13.58
CA ALA A 150 -23.42 -18.46 13.42
C ALA A 150 -23.62 -19.63 14.40
N ARG A 151 -24.88 -19.95 14.71
CA ARG A 151 -25.22 -21.04 15.62
C ARG A 151 -24.82 -22.41 15.08
N SER A 152 -24.80 -22.55 13.76
CA SER A 152 -24.41 -23.75 13.03
C SER A 152 -23.68 -23.36 11.75
N ALA A 153 -22.93 -24.30 11.16
CA ALA A 153 -22.27 -24.07 9.87
C ALA A 153 -23.28 -23.80 8.75
N GLN A 154 -24.49 -24.38 8.84
CA GLN A 154 -25.59 -24.19 7.91
C GLN A 154 -26.15 -22.76 7.95
N ASP A 155 -26.04 -22.08 9.10
CA ASP A 155 -26.54 -20.71 9.29
C ASP A 155 -25.49 -19.64 8.96
N ALA A 156 -24.25 -20.01 8.61
CA ALA A 156 -23.13 -19.09 8.44
C ALA A 156 -23.40 -18.01 7.37
N ASP A 157 -23.95 -18.40 6.22
CA ASP A 157 -24.24 -17.46 5.14
C ASP A 157 -25.41 -16.51 5.48
N ALA A 158 -26.43 -17.01 6.17
CA ALA A 158 -27.55 -16.20 6.63
C ALA A 158 -27.10 -15.19 7.69
N PHE A 159 -26.24 -15.61 8.62
CA PHE A 159 -25.63 -14.74 9.62
C PHE A 159 -24.78 -13.64 8.97
N ALA A 160 -23.94 -14.01 7.99
CA ALA A 160 -23.13 -13.05 7.28
C ALA A 160 -23.97 -12.03 6.49
N THR A 161 -25.01 -12.51 5.80
CA THR A 161 -25.95 -11.64 5.07
C THR A 161 -26.61 -10.64 6.02
N ALA A 162 -27.10 -11.08 7.18
CA ALA A 162 -27.70 -10.20 8.17
C ALA A 162 -26.72 -9.16 8.71
N ALA A 163 -25.45 -9.52 8.89
CA ALA A 163 -24.40 -8.58 9.31
C ALA A 163 -24.08 -7.54 8.23
N ILE A 164 -24.03 -7.94 6.96
CA ILE A 164 -23.83 -7.04 5.81
C ILE A 164 -25.03 -6.09 5.66
N ASP A 165 -26.25 -6.61 5.80
CA ASP A 165 -27.46 -5.79 5.75
C ASP A 165 -27.49 -4.78 6.90
N ARG A 166 -27.05 -5.19 8.10
CA ARG A 166 -26.89 -4.27 9.24
C ARG A 166 -25.89 -3.17 8.94
N PHE A 167 -24.73 -3.51 8.38
CA PHE A 167 -23.74 -2.51 7.94
C PHE A 167 -24.36 -1.49 6.97
N PHE A 168 -25.16 -1.95 6.00
CA PHE A 168 -25.82 -1.05 5.05
C PHE A 168 -26.95 -0.22 5.64
N ARG A 169 -27.53 -0.61 6.78
CA ARG A 169 -28.56 0.18 7.47
C ARG A 169 -27.97 1.18 8.46
N GLU A 170 -26.91 0.79 9.15
CA GLU A 170 -26.40 1.53 10.32
C GLU A 170 -25.14 2.34 10.01
N VAL A 171 -24.30 1.87 9.09
CA VAL A 171 -23.00 2.49 8.78
C VAL A 171 -23.03 3.17 7.43
N TRP A 172 -23.50 2.48 6.38
CA TRP A 172 -23.63 3.03 5.03
C TRP A 172 -24.99 3.69 4.82
N THR A 173 -25.23 4.80 5.49
CA THR A 173 -26.52 5.51 5.45
C THR A 173 -26.69 6.43 4.23
N PHE A 174 -25.67 6.52 3.36
CA PHE A 174 -25.60 7.43 2.22
C PHE A 174 -26.41 7.00 0.98
N GLY A 175 -26.96 5.78 0.99
CA GLY A 175 -27.67 5.23 -0.17
C GLY A 175 -26.74 4.75 -1.28
N ALA A 176 -27.19 4.84 -2.54
CA ALA A 176 -26.41 4.44 -3.70
C ALA A 176 -25.34 5.50 -4.07
N PRO A 177 -24.21 5.11 -4.70
CA PRO A 177 -23.80 3.74 -5.01
C PRO A 177 -23.27 2.98 -3.79
N LYS A 178 -23.53 1.68 -3.71
CA LYS A 178 -23.00 0.81 -2.64
C LYS A 178 -21.68 0.15 -3.05
N PRO A 179 -20.70 0.01 -2.14
CA PRO A 179 -19.48 -0.75 -2.39
C PRO A 179 -19.80 -2.24 -2.53
N ASN A 180 -18.94 -2.96 -3.24
CA ASN A 180 -18.90 -4.41 -3.16
C ASN A 180 -18.39 -4.82 -1.78
N VAL A 181 -18.95 -5.89 -1.23
CA VAL A 181 -18.58 -6.40 0.10
C VAL A 181 -18.03 -7.80 -0.04
N TYR A 182 -16.91 -8.03 0.61
CA TYR A 182 -16.34 -9.35 0.85
C TYR A 182 -16.26 -9.59 2.36
N TYR A 183 -16.53 -10.81 2.78
CA TYR A 183 -16.25 -11.30 4.13
C TYR A 183 -15.53 -12.64 4.02
N ASP A 184 -14.71 -12.99 5.01
CA ASP A 184 -14.14 -14.34 5.06
C ASP A 184 -15.18 -15.30 5.68
N PRO A 185 -15.67 -16.31 4.95
CA PRO A 185 -16.66 -17.25 5.47
C PRO A 185 -16.24 -17.94 6.77
N ARG A 186 -14.92 -18.08 6.99
CA ARG A 186 -14.36 -18.67 8.23
C ARG A 186 -14.67 -17.86 9.48
N THR A 187 -14.99 -16.58 9.33
CA THR A 187 -15.36 -15.72 10.48
C THR A 187 -16.80 -15.94 10.92
N ALA A 188 -17.68 -16.42 10.03
CA ALA A 188 -19.09 -16.65 10.32
C ALA A 188 -19.40 -18.10 10.75
N MET A 189 -18.48 -19.04 10.54
CA MET A 189 -18.66 -20.43 10.96
C MET A 189 -18.39 -20.59 12.46
N PRO A 190 -19.21 -21.37 13.19
CA PRO A 190 -18.90 -21.72 14.58
C PRO A 190 -17.60 -22.52 14.67
N GLY A 191 -16.76 -22.16 15.65
CA GLY A 191 -15.55 -22.91 15.96
C GLY A 191 -15.85 -24.34 16.46
N PRO A 192 -14.89 -25.29 16.39
CA PRO A 192 -15.07 -26.61 16.98
C PRO A 192 -15.38 -26.49 18.49
N PRO A 193 -16.27 -27.34 19.03
CA PRO A 193 -16.68 -27.26 20.43
C PRO A 193 -15.45 -27.42 21.35
N GLY A 194 -15.26 -26.47 22.27
CA GLY A 194 -14.14 -26.46 23.21
C GLY A 194 -13.06 -25.39 22.95
N ARG A 195 -13.17 -24.58 21.90
CA ARG A 195 -12.37 -23.36 21.75
C ARG A 195 -13.22 -22.13 22.07
N ALA A 196 -13.26 -21.76 23.34
CA ALA A 196 -13.52 -20.36 23.69
C ALA A 196 -12.30 -19.54 23.21
N CYS A 197 -12.26 -19.19 21.93
CA CYS A 197 -11.36 -18.16 21.45
C CYS A 197 -11.91 -16.83 21.94
N THR A 198 -11.52 -16.44 23.14
CA THR A 198 -11.50 -15.03 23.53
C THR A 198 -10.68 -14.28 22.48
N ARG A 199 -11.35 -13.50 21.63
CA ARG A 199 -10.76 -12.52 20.72
C ARG A 199 -10.10 -11.41 21.57
N SER A 200 -8.93 -11.68 22.14
CA SER A 200 -7.95 -10.65 22.46
C SER A 200 -6.77 -10.84 21.51
N ALA A 201 -6.61 -9.90 20.58
CA ALA A 201 -5.40 -9.79 19.79
C ALA A 201 -4.26 -9.34 20.72
N SER A 202 -3.61 -10.33 21.36
CA SER A 202 -2.33 -10.16 22.04
C SER A 202 -1.25 -10.56 21.04
N TRP A 203 -0.79 -9.61 20.22
CA TRP A 203 0.50 -9.72 19.55
C TRP A 203 1.59 -9.23 20.52
N TRP A 204 2.77 -9.84 20.42
CA TRP A 204 4.03 -9.65 21.18
C TRP A 204 4.20 -10.50 22.45
N THR A 205 4.99 -11.56 22.32
CA THR A 205 6.16 -11.77 23.20
C THR A 205 7.31 -12.34 22.39
N THR A 206 8.35 -11.52 22.23
CA THR A 206 9.74 -11.97 22.00
C THR A 206 10.12 -13.03 23.02
N SER A 207 10.85 -14.06 22.59
CA SER A 207 11.78 -14.77 23.45
C SER A 207 12.89 -15.34 22.59
N GLY A 208 14.03 -14.67 22.61
CA GLY A 208 15.29 -15.29 22.25
C GLY A 208 15.66 -16.34 23.30
N ARG A 209 16.39 -17.35 22.83
CA ARG A 209 17.58 -17.82 23.53
C ARG A 209 18.57 -18.35 22.50
#